data_AF-A0A495DJL8-F1
#
_entry.id   AF-A0A495DJL8-F1
#
_cell.length_a   1.000
_cell.length_b   1.000
_cell.length_c   1.000
_cell.angle_alpha   90.00
_cell.angle_beta   90.00
_cell.angle_gamma   90.00
#
_symmetry.space_group_name_H-M   'P 1'
#
loop_
_entity.id
_entity.type
_entity.pdbx_description
1 polymer ?
#
loop_
_entity_poly.entity_id
_entity_poly.type
_entity_poly.pdbx_seq_one_letter_code
_entity_poly.pdbx_strand_id
1 'polypeptide(L)'
;MTVETISLVQKHSLFEEVWSPKRIATLDNYELKLAKGAGSFDWHSHTDEDELFLVTQGVLRIEIEGQDAVILGPGELCVIPKGVRHRPVTQTETVHILLIEKAGVTNTGDNPDSDLTQTVVDI
;
A
#
# COMPACT_ATOMS: atom_id res chain seq x y z
N MET A 1 -7.52 -27.97 4.51
CA MET A 1 -6.88 -26.64 4.41
C MET A 1 -5.63 -26.68 5.26
N THR A 2 -4.46 -26.35 4.69
CA THR A 2 -3.21 -26.21 5.45
C THR A 2 -3.12 -24.80 6.02
N VAL A 3 -2.61 -24.68 7.24
CA VAL A 3 -2.33 -23.41 7.89
C VAL A 3 -0.83 -23.19 7.80
N GLU A 4 -0.42 -22.10 7.17
CA GLU A 4 0.98 -21.83 6.84
C GLU A 4 1.39 -20.43 7.30
N THR A 5 2.66 -20.27 7.65
CA THR A 5 3.23 -18.98 8.02
C THR A 5 3.56 -18.18 6.76
N ILE A 6 3.15 -16.92 6.71
CA ILE A 6 3.54 -15.98 5.64
C ILE A 6 4.64 -15.06 6.16
N SER A 7 5.83 -15.16 5.58
CA SER A 7 6.95 -14.26 5.89
C SER A 7 6.90 -13.04 4.98
N LEU A 8 6.63 -11.86 5.54
CA LEU A 8 6.63 -10.60 4.77
C LEU A 8 8.00 -10.34 4.14
N VAL A 9 9.08 -10.61 4.88
CA VAL A 9 10.47 -10.48 4.40
C VAL A 9 10.70 -11.35 3.16
N GLN A 10 10.29 -12.62 3.22
CA GLN A 10 10.44 -13.53 2.08
C GLN A 10 9.59 -13.07 0.89
N LYS A 11 8.33 -12.65 1.11
CA LYS A 11 7.44 -12.23 0.02
C LYS A 11 7.93 -10.92 -0.63
N HIS A 12 8.42 -9.95 0.14
CA HIS A 12 9.06 -8.73 -0.39
C HIS A 12 10.31 -9.01 -1.21
N SER A 13 11.04 -10.11 -0.95
CA SER A 13 12.21 -10.49 -1.74
C SER A 13 11.88 -11.15 -3.09
N LEU A 14 10.60 -11.40 -3.39
CA LEU A 14 10.19 -12.06 -4.64
C LEU A 14 9.95 -11.09 -5.81
N PHE A 15 9.97 -9.78 -5.57
CA PHE A 15 9.69 -8.76 -6.58
C PHE A 15 10.51 -7.50 -6.32
N GLU A 16 10.78 -6.69 -7.35
CA GLU A 16 11.55 -5.44 -7.24
C GLU A 16 10.78 -4.21 -7.71
N GLU A 17 9.64 -4.42 -8.38
CA GLU A 17 8.81 -3.37 -8.95
C GLU A 17 8.27 -2.44 -7.85
N VAL A 18 8.40 -1.14 -8.10
CA VAL A 18 7.88 -0.09 -7.21
C VAL A 18 6.44 0.26 -7.57
N TRP A 19 5.67 0.61 -6.57
CA TRP A 19 4.25 0.96 -6.67
C TRP A 19 3.39 -0.12 -7.35
N SER A 20 3.85 -1.37 -7.32
CA SER A 20 3.19 -2.55 -7.88
C SER A 20 2.77 -3.50 -6.74
N PRO A 21 1.58 -3.31 -6.15
CA PRO A 21 1.12 -4.14 -5.06
C PRO A 21 0.89 -5.59 -5.51
N LYS A 22 1.44 -6.54 -4.74
CA LYS A 22 1.29 -7.98 -4.95
C LYS A 22 0.49 -8.59 -3.81
N ARG A 23 -0.54 -9.39 -4.10
CA ARG A 23 -1.36 -10.02 -3.07
C ARG A 23 -0.63 -11.22 -2.47
N ILE A 24 -0.63 -11.29 -1.14
CA ILE A 24 0.02 -12.37 -0.37
C ILE A 24 -0.97 -13.22 0.40
N ALA A 25 -2.17 -12.70 0.69
CA ALA A 25 -3.24 -13.41 1.37
C ALA A 25 -4.59 -12.75 1.10
N THR A 26 -5.65 -13.51 1.35
CA THR A 26 -7.04 -13.00 1.40
C THR A 26 -7.61 -13.33 2.77
N LEU A 27 -8.28 -12.36 3.39
CA LEU A 27 -8.98 -12.50 4.66
C LEU A 27 -10.43 -12.07 4.44
N ASP A 28 -11.35 -13.03 4.37
CA ASP A 28 -12.73 -12.81 3.95
C ASP A 28 -12.81 -12.02 2.62
N ASN A 29 -13.30 -10.79 2.66
CA ASN A 29 -13.38 -9.87 1.51
C ASN A 29 -12.29 -8.80 1.51
N TYR A 30 -11.21 -8.99 2.28
CA TYR A 30 -10.02 -8.14 2.31
C TYR A 30 -8.83 -8.85 1.67
N GLU A 31 -7.94 -8.06 1.07
CA GLU A 31 -6.68 -8.51 0.51
C GLU A 31 -5.53 -7.94 1.33
N LEU A 32 -4.54 -8.78 1.61
CA LEU A 32 -3.27 -8.34 2.17
C LEU A 32 -2.29 -8.27 1.01
N LYS A 33 -1.73 -7.09 0.76
CA LYS A 33 -0.83 -6.84 -0.36
C LYS A 33 0.50 -6.29 0.12
N LEU A 34 1.57 -6.62 -0.58
CA LEU A 34 2.89 -6.04 -0.35
C LEU A 34 3.24 -5.11 -1.51
N ALA A 35 3.78 -3.95 -1.18
CA ALA A 35 4.32 -3.02 -2.16
C ALA A 35 5.72 -2.56 -1.74
N LYS A 36 6.52 -2.19 -2.73
CA LYS A 36 7.73 -1.36 -2.57
C LYS A 36 7.40 0.05 -3.07
N GLY A 37 7.84 1.08 -2.37
CA GLY A 37 7.71 2.47 -2.83
C GLY A 37 9.08 3.10 -3.06
N ALA A 38 9.18 3.97 -4.06
CA ALA A 38 10.34 4.84 -4.28
C ALA A 38 9.89 6.18 -4.88
N GLY A 39 10.41 7.30 -4.36
CA GLY A 39 9.98 8.63 -4.77
C GLY A 39 8.57 8.94 -4.30
N SER A 40 7.69 9.34 -5.21
CA SER A 40 6.30 9.69 -4.89
C SER A 40 5.31 8.89 -5.72
N PHE A 41 4.21 8.51 -5.09
CA PHE A 41 3.01 8.05 -5.78
C PHE A 41 2.12 9.23 -6.21
N ASP A 42 1.03 8.95 -6.90
CA ASP A 42 0.05 9.96 -7.30
C ASP A 42 -0.86 10.36 -6.14
N TRP A 43 -1.37 11.60 -6.18
CA TRP A 43 -2.50 12.00 -5.33
C TRP A 43 -3.74 11.24 -5.77
N HIS A 44 -4.38 10.56 -4.83
CA HIS A 44 -5.58 9.78 -5.09
C HIS A 44 -6.50 9.71 -3.86
N SER A 45 -7.71 9.20 -4.06
CA SER A 45 -8.65 8.88 -2.99
C SER A 45 -9.46 7.62 -3.34
N HIS A 46 -9.86 6.86 -2.32
CA HIS A 46 -10.76 5.71 -2.48
C HIS A 46 -12.14 6.11 -1.96
N THR A 47 -13.16 6.13 -2.82
CA THR A 47 -14.48 6.69 -2.45
C THR A 47 -15.21 5.81 -1.44
N ASP A 48 -15.07 4.48 -1.56
CA ASP A 48 -15.92 3.53 -0.84
C ASP A 48 -15.15 2.67 0.18
N GLU A 49 -13.81 2.78 0.20
CA GLU A 49 -12.92 1.90 0.94
C GLU A 49 -11.91 2.66 1.79
N ASP A 50 -11.69 2.17 3.00
CA ASP A 50 -10.53 2.55 3.80
C ASP A 50 -9.31 1.76 3.32
N GLU A 51 -8.12 2.35 3.44
CA GLU A 51 -6.85 1.71 3.12
C GLU A 51 -5.91 1.78 4.34
N LEU A 52 -5.29 0.66 4.70
CA LEU A 52 -4.29 0.62 5.76
C LEU A 52 -2.89 0.54 5.16
N PHE A 53 -1.98 1.38 5.65
CA PHE A 53 -0.54 1.31 5.41
C PHE A 53 0.17 0.83 6.67
N LEU A 54 0.97 -0.23 6.59
CA LEU A 54 1.96 -0.60 7.59
C LEU A 54 3.35 -0.60 6.94
N VAL A 55 4.26 0.19 7.47
CA VAL A 55 5.65 0.21 6.98
C VAL A 55 6.44 -0.90 7.66
N THR A 56 7.14 -1.72 6.87
CA THR A 56 8.02 -2.80 7.37
C THR A 56 9.50 -2.49 7.16
N GLN A 57 9.83 -1.55 6.27
CA GLN A 57 11.19 -1.05 6.03
C GLN A 57 11.15 0.36 5.45
N GLY A 58 12.12 1.20 5.81
CA GLY A 58 12.23 2.58 5.33
C GLY A 58 11.33 3.56 6.08
N VAL A 59 11.16 4.76 5.53
CA VAL A 59 10.28 5.80 6.10
C VAL A 59 9.34 6.33 5.01
N LEU A 60 8.04 6.26 5.27
CA LEU A 60 6.99 6.75 4.38
C LEU A 60 6.35 8.00 4.98
N ARG A 61 6.27 9.07 4.18
CA ARG A 61 5.45 10.24 4.45
C ARG A 61 4.16 10.12 3.65
N ILE A 62 3.01 10.19 4.31
CA ILE A 62 1.72 10.25 3.62
C ILE A 62 1.23 11.68 3.71
N GLU A 63 1.26 12.39 2.59
CA GLU A 63 0.67 13.72 2.47
C GLU A 63 -0.84 13.58 2.41
N ILE A 64 -1.56 14.45 3.11
CA ILE A 64 -3.02 14.39 3.20
C ILE A 64 -3.57 15.78 2.91
N GLU A 65 -4.58 15.86 2.05
CA GLU A 65 -5.13 17.14 1.63
C GLU A 65 -5.75 17.90 2.84
N GLY A 66 -5.29 19.13 3.06
CA GLY A 66 -5.85 20.01 4.09
C GLY A 66 -5.39 19.73 5.54
N GLN A 67 -4.43 18.84 5.76
CA GLN A 67 -3.88 18.55 7.10
C GLN A 67 -2.39 18.21 7.08
N ASP A 68 -1.79 18.10 8.26
CA ASP A 68 -0.39 17.68 8.38
C ASP A 68 -0.20 16.24 7.88
N ALA A 69 0.96 16.01 7.26
CA ALA A 69 1.33 14.68 6.79
C ALA A 69 1.62 13.73 7.96
N VAL A 70 1.28 12.44 7.76
CA VAL A 70 1.65 11.38 8.69
C VAL A 70 2.99 10.79 8.27
N ILE A 71 3.88 10.54 9.22
CA ILE A 71 5.18 9.90 8.98
C ILE A 71 5.15 8.53 9.63
N LEU A 72 5.49 7.50 8.87
CA LEU A 72 5.52 6.10 9.30
C LEU A 72 6.93 5.53 9.09
N GLY A 73 7.51 5.00 10.17
CA GLY A 73 8.69 4.15 10.16
C GLY A 73 8.33 2.66 10.32
N PRO A 74 9.34 1.77 10.39
CA PRO A 74 9.11 0.34 10.49
C PRO A 74 8.32 -0.05 11.75
N GLY A 75 7.24 -0.81 11.57
CA GLY A 75 6.32 -1.22 12.63
C GLY A 75 5.19 -0.23 12.92
N GLU A 76 5.17 0.92 12.24
CA GLU A 76 4.13 1.93 12.37
C GLU A 76 3.11 1.83 11.24
N LEU A 77 1.83 2.07 11.57
CA LEU A 77 0.73 2.01 10.62
C LEU A 77 -0.17 3.24 10.73
N CYS A 78 -0.89 3.53 9.64
CA CYS A 78 -2.07 4.38 9.68
C CYS A 78 -3.18 3.80 8.80
N VAL A 79 -4.40 4.23 9.06
CA VAL A 79 -5.56 3.98 8.19
C VAL A 79 -5.91 5.30 7.53
N ILE A 80 -6.04 5.29 6.21
CA ILE A 80 -6.60 6.38 5.43
C ILE A 80 -8.10 6.11 5.29
N PRO A 81 -8.97 6.94 5.91
CA PRO A 81 -10.40 6.78 5.76
C PRO A 81 -10.84 7.01 4.31
N LYS A 82 -11.89 6.30 3.89
CA LYS A 82 -12.52 6.51 2.58
C LYS A 82 -12.84 7.98 2.31
N GLY A 83 -12.58 8.40 1.06
CA GLY A 83 -12.74 9.75 0.56
C GLY A 83 -11.62 10.71 0.96
N VAL A 84 -10.66 10.30 1.80
CA VAL A 84 -9.50 11.14 2.15
C VAL A 84 -8.49 11.12 1.01
N ARG A 85 -8.26 12.30 0.43
CA ARG A 85 -7.27 12.48 -0.61
C ARG A 85 -5.87 12.52 -0.01
N HIS A 86 -5.00 11.65 -0.51
CA HIS A 86 -3.68 11.44 0.06
C HIS A 86 -2.64 11.08 -1.01
N ARG A 87 -1.35 11.15 -0.64
CA ARG A 87 -0.22 10.82 -1.49
C ARG A 87 0.94 10.20 -0.69
N PRO A 88 1.27 8.93 -0.94
CA PRO A 88 2.49 8.30 -0.44
C PRO A 88 3.76 8.91 -1.05
N VAL A 89 4.71 9.31 -0.20
CA VAL A 89 6.02 9.87 -0.58
C VAL A 89 7.11 9.26 0.29
N THR A 90 8.12 8.63 -0.32
CA THR A 90 9.22 8.01 0.42
C THR A 90 10.19 9.06 0.95
N GLN A 91 10.65 8.88 2.18
CA GLN A 91 11.73 9.68 2.79
C GLN A 91 13.07 8.94 2.78
N THR A 92 13.03 7.62 2.54
CA THR A 92 14.19 6.79 2.21
C THR A 92 14.17 6.42 0.72
N GLU A 93 15.29 5.89 0.21
CA GLU A 93 15.41 5.45 -1.20
C GLU A 93 14.29 4.47 -1.59
N THR A 94 14.06 3.48 -0.74
CA THR A 94 12.97 2.51 -0.87
C THR A 94 12.22 2.36 0.46
N VAL A 95 10.93 2.08 0.38
CA VAL A 95 10.08 1.67 1.52
C VAL A 95 9.40 0.34 1.20
N HIS A 96 9.20 -0.50 2.22
CA HIS A 96 8.41 -1.72 2.12
C HIS A 96 7.13 -1.53 2.91
N ILE A 97 6.00 -1.83 2.27
CA ILE A 97 4.66 -1.56 2.79
C ILE A 97 3.85 -2.85 2.75
N LEU A 98 3.11 -3.13 3.82
CA LEU A 98 1.94 -3.98 3.82
C LEU A 98 0.70 -3.10 3.69
N LEU A 99 -0.14 -3.41 2.72
CA LEU A 99 -1.46 -2.82 2.53
C LEU A 99 -2.53 -3.82 2.96
N ILE A 100 -3.57 -3.31 3.60
CA ILE A 100 -4.81 -4.07 3.86
C ILE A 100 -5.98 -3.22 3.39
N GLU A 101 -6.74 -3.76 2.45
CA GLU A 101 -7.86 -3.09 1.82
C GLU A 101 -8.88 -4.12 1.34
N LYS A 102 -10.07 -3.64 0.97
CA LYS A 102 -11.12 -4.51 0.42
C LYS A 102 -10.66 -5.10 -0.93
N ALA A 103 -11.12 -6.31 -1.24
CA ALA A 103 -10.81 -6.95 -2.51
C ALA A 103 -11.34 -6.13 -3.71
N GLY A 104 -10.53 -6.03 -4.76
CA GLY A 104 -10.89 -5.36 -6.01
C GLY A 104 -10.66 -3.84 -6.03
N VAL A 105 -10.06 -3.27 -4.99
CA VAL A 105 -9.68 -1.85 -4.98
C VAL A 105 -8.57 -1.59 -6.00
N THR A 106 -8.77 -0.55 -6.81
CA THR A 106 -7.76 0.00 -7.71
C THR A 106 -6.77 0.84 -6.92
N ASN A 107 -5.47 0.54 -7.00
CA ASN A 107 -4.43 1.18 -6.17
C ASN A 107 -4.26 2.69 -6.38
N THR A 108 -4.75 3.22 -7.50
CA THR A 108 -4.76 4.65 -7.82
C THR A 108 -6.12 5.31 -7.54
N GLY A 109 -7.04 4.59 -6.88
CA GLY A 109 -8.33 5.10 -6.42
C GLY A 109 -9.17 5.71 -7.54
N ASP A 110 -9.47 6.99 -7.39
CA ASP A 110 -10.23 7.85 -8.31
C ASP A 110 -9.50 8.23 -9.61
N ASN A 111 -8.25 7.78 -9.79
CA ASN A 111 -7.46 8.00 -11.02
C ASN A 111 -7.05 6.68 -11.70
N PRO A 112 -8.01 5.88 -12.21
CA PRO A 112 -7.72 4.56 -12.78
C PRO A 112 -6.91 4.59 -14.09
N ASP A 113 -6.78 5.76 -14.73
CA ASP A 113 -6.02 5.93 -15.97
C ASP A 113 -4.55 6.32 -15.73
N SER A 114 -4.10 6.40 -14.47
CA SER A 114 -2.69 6.67 -14.13
C SER A 114 -1.76 5.55 -14.64
N ASP A 115 -0.56 5.92 -15.08
CA ASP A 115 0.53 4.98 -15.43
C ASP A 115 0.99 4.13 -14.22
N LEU A 116 0.65 4.56 -13.01
CA LEU A 116 0.91 3.83 -11.76
C LEU A 116 -0.23 2.89 -11.37
N THR A 117 -1.29 2.79 -12.18
CA THR A 117 -2.37 1.83 -11.98
C THR A 117 -1.88 0.41 -12.29
N GLN A 118 -2.15 -0.54 -11.40
CA GLN A 118 -1.59 -1.88 -11.49
C GLN A 118 -2.68 -2.94 -11.35
N THR A 119 -2.57 -4.00 -12.16
CA THR A 119 -3.32 -5.23 -11.91
C THR A 119 -2.64 -6.02 -10.81
N VAL A 120 -3.36 -6.29 -9.72
CA VAL A 120 -2.85 -7.06 -8.60
C VAL A 120 -2.66 -8.52 -9.01
N VAL A 121 -1.48 -9.07 -8.69
CA VAL A 121 -1.14 -10.47 -8.93
C VAL A 121 -0.71 -11.15 -7.64
N ASP A 122 -0.89 -12.47 -7.57
CA ASP A 122 -0.51 -13.29 -6.41
C ASP A 122 0.98 -13.62 -6.42
N ILE A 123 1.59 -13.65 -5.23
CA ILE A 123 2.98 -14.09 -5.02
C ILE A 123 3.11 -14.97 -3.78
#